data_AF-A0A519CFE9-F1
#
_entry.id   AF-A0A519CFE9-F1
#
_cell.length_a   1.000
_cell.length_b   1.000
_cell.length_c   1.000
_cell.angle_alpha   90.00
_cell.angle_beta   90.00
_cell.angle_gamma   90.00
#
_symmetry.space_group_name_H-M   'P 1'
#
loop_
_entity.id
_entity.type
_entity.pdbx_description
1 polymer ?
#
loop_
_entity_poly.entity_id
_entity_poly.type
_entity_poly.pdbx_seq_one_letter_code
_entity_poly.pdbx_strand_id
1 'polypeptide(L)'
;MGLENEEKFAQIESSLSLEQQRLEKLWDAYEQQEKDLNAALDRINFLEADIETKQTMIASLQELLVERDNKLRDMEIERQRQGKVEAEYEPRINVMEDTMNDQTEKYDRLLSITQEMEDELDLARKSLHARDSWFNLNVSSLESISEVIKEWRSIQAGKFPAAGKASGPGGGKAEFIESVSKIKGLGTIKAENLYDSGFHTVDDLKAASLDDVSSVIGFTKLSASKVVTGVKDL
;
A
#
# COMPACT_ATOMS: atom_id res chain seq x y z
N MET A 1 -66.79 91.18 -92.72
CA MET A 1 -65.87 91.51 -91.59
C MET A 1 -66.13 90.69 -90.32
N GLY A 2 -67.23 89.92 -90.19
CA GLY A 2 -67.42 89.02 -89.03
C GLY A 2 -66.66 87.68 -89.14
N LEU A 3 -66.74 87.04 -90.30
CA LEU A 3 -66.27 85.65 -90.51
C LEU A 3 -64.74 85.46 -90.45
N GLU A 4 -63.95 86.36 -91.05
CA GLU A 4 -62.46 86.28 -90.97
C GLU A 4 -61.92 86.54 -89.57
N ASN A 5 -62.65 87.30 -88.75
CA ASN A 5 -62.26 87.54 -87.36
C ASN A 5 -62.64 86.35 -86.47
N GLU A 6 -63.77 85.69 -86.75
CA GLU A 6 -64.16 84.43 -86.10
C GLU A 6 -63.18 83.29 -86.41
N GLU A 7 -62.72 83.14 -87.66
CA GLU A 7 -61.72 82.14 -88.03
C GLU A 7 -60.37 82.38 -87.35
N LYS A 8 -59.91 83.63 -87.28
CA LYS A 8 -58.68 83.99 -86.55
C LYS A 8 -58.82 83.77 -85.05
N PHE A 9 -59.98 84.09 -84.48
CA PHE A 9 -60.27 83.79 -83.06
C PHE A 9 -60.21 82.28 -82.79
N ALA A 10 -60.84 81.46 -83.64
CA ALA A 10 -60.81 80.01 -83.49
C ALA A 10 -59.39 79.41 -83.63
N GLN A 11 -58.56 79.97 -84.51
CA GLN A 11 -57.18 79.53 -84.69
C GLN A 11 -56.29 79.90 -83.49
N ILE A 12 -56.51 81.08 -82.91
CA ILE A 12 -55.85 81.52 -81.69
C ILE A 12 -56.28 80.65 -80.51
N GLU A 13 -57.58 80.37 -80.36
CA GLU A 13 -58.11 79.47 -79.31
C GLU A 13 -57.54 78.06 -79.45
N SER A 14 -57.44 77.53 -80.67
CA SER A 14 -56.82 76.23 -80.93
C SER A 14 -55.33 76.22 -80.57
N SER A 15 -54.58 77.28 -80.92
CA SER A 15 -53.17 77.39 -80.55
C SER A 15 -52.95 77.55 -79.04
N LEU A 16 -53.82 78.32 -78.38
CA LEU A 16 -53.80 78.52 -76.94
C LEU A 16 -54.09 77.22 -76.20
N SER A 17 -55.06 76.44 -76.68
CA SER A 17 -55.37 75.10 -76.16
C SER A 17 -54.18 74.15 -76.31
N LEU A 18 -53.49 74.19 -77.45
CA LEU A 18 -52.33 73.32 -77.72
C LEU A 18 -51.14 73.68 -76.83
N GLU A 19 -50.90 74.98 -76.59
CA GLU A 19 -49.87 75.44 -75.66
C GLU A 19 -50.22 75.14 -74.20
N GLN A 20 -51.50 75.24 -73.81
CA GLN A 20 -51.96 74.80 -72.49
C GLN A 20 -51.70 73.30 -72.27
N GLN A 21 -52.01 72.44 -73.25
CA GLN A 21 -51.72 71.00 -73.17
C GLN A 21 -50.22 70.68 -73.13
N ARG A 22 -49.38 71.47 -73.82
CA ARG A 22 -47.92 71.32 -73.75
C ARG A 22 -47.39 71.70 -72.37
N LEU A 23 -47.90 72.81 -71.82
CA LEU A 23 -47.50 73.29 -70.51
C LEU A 23 -47.92 72.30 -69.41
N GLU A 24 -49.12 71.71 -69.52
CA GLU A 24 -49.60 70.66 -68.61
C GLU A 24 -48.69 69.42 -68.64
N LYS A 25 -48.36 68.90 -69.82
CA LYS A 25 -47.42 67.76 -69.96
C LYS A 25 -46.02 68.07 -69.42
N LEU A 26 -45.55 69.30 -69.59
CA LEU A 26 -44.27 69.73 -69.05
C LEU A 26 -44.33 69.79 -67.52
N TRP A 27 -45.44 70.28 -66.96
CA TRP A 27 -45.70 70.27 -65.53
C TRP A 27 -45.72 68.87 -64.95
N ASP A 28 -46.45 67.95 -65.57
CA ASP A 28 -46.50 66.53 -65.17
C ASP A 28 -45.10 65.89 -65.20
N ALA A 29 -44.31 66.21 -66.22
CA ALA A 29 -42.93 65.72 -66.34
C ALA A 29 -42.00 66.29 -65.25
N TYR A 30 -42.15 67.57 -64.90
CA TYR A 30 -41.39 68.18 -63.80
C TYR A 30 -41.81 67.62 -62.43
N GLU A 31 -43.10 67.42 -62.21
CA GLU A 31 -43.60 66.80 -60.97
C GLU A 31 -43.07 65.37 -60.83
N GLN A 32 -43.04 64.60 -61.93
CA GLN A 32 -42.44 63.27 -61.93
C GLN A 32 -40.93 63.32 -61.68
N GLN A 33 -40.22 64.26 -62.30
CA GLN A 33 -38.78 64.43 -62.09
C GLN A 33 -38.46 64.79 -60.64
N GLU A 34 -39.28 65.64 -60.00
CA GLU A 34 -39.12 66.00 -58.60
C GLU A 34 -39.35 64.80 -57.67
N LYS A 35 -40.37 63.96 -57.96
CA LYS A 35 -40.60 62.71 -57.24
C LYS A 35 -39.43 61.74 -57.37
N ASP A 36 -38.91 61.55 -58.58
CA ASP A 36 -37.78 60.66 -58.83
C ASP A 36 -36.49 61.17 -58.17
N LEU A 37 -36.27 62.50 -58.18
CA LEU A 37 -35.16 63.14 -57.49
C LEU A 37 -35.24 62.93 -55.97
N ASN A 38 -36.41 63.13 -55.37
CA ASN A 38 -36.63 62.90 -53.95
C ASN A 38 -36.42 61.43 -53.57
N ALA A 39 -36.91 60.49 -54.38
CA ALA A 39 -36.66 59.06 -54.17
C ALA A 39 -35.17 58.70 -54.26
N ALA A 40 -34.43 59.32 -55.17
CA ALA A 40 -32.98 59.14 -55.27
C ALA A 40 -32.23 59.74 -54.06
N LEU A 41 -32.65 60.91 -53.58
CA LEU A 41 -32.09 61.53 -52.37
C LEU A 41 -32.33 60.67 -51.13
N ASP A 42 -33.55 60.14 -50.96
CA ASP A 42 -33.86 59.22 -49.87
C ASP A 42 -32.99 57.96 -49.93
N ARG A 43 -32.75 57.45 -51.15
CA ARG A 43 -31.87 56.29 -51.34
C ARG A 43 -30.43 56.61 -50.99
N ILE A 44 -29.93 57.79 -51.36
CA ILE A 44 -28.58 58.25 -51.01
C ILE A 44 -28.44 58.35 -49.50
N ASN A 45 -29.38 59.01 -48.82
CA ASN A 45 -29.37 59.16 -47.36
C ASN A 45 -29.34 57.79 -46.65
N PHE A 46 -30.12 56.82 -47.14
CA PHE A 46 -30.09 55.46 -46.60
C PHE A 46 -28.73 54.78 -46.79
N LEU A 47 -28.12 54.91 -47.97
CA LEU A 47 -26.81 54.32 -48.26
C LEU A 47 -25.70 54.98 -47.44
N GLU A 48 -25.76 56.29 -47.22
CA GLU A 48 -24.81 57.02 -46.38
C GLU A 48 -24.88 56.54 -44.91
N ALA A 49 -26.08 56.36 -44.37
CA ALA A 49 -26.27 55.82 -43.02
C ALA A 49 -25.77 54.35 -42.89
N ASP A 50 -26.00 53.52 -43.91
CA ASP A 50 -25.47 52.15 -43.95
C ASP A 50 -23.93 52.13 -44.03
N ILE A 51 -23.33 53.04 -44.80
CA ILE A 51 -21.87 53.21 -44.87
C ILE A 51 -21.31 53.61 -43.51
N GLU A 52 -21.92 54.57 -42.82
CA GLU A 52 -21.49 54.99 -41.47
C GLU A 52 -21.56 53.82 -40.48
N THR A 53 -22.66 53.07 -40.50
CA THR A 53 -22.82 51.86 -39.66
C THR A 53 -21.74 50.82 -39.96
N LYS A 54 -21.41 50.59 -41.24
CA LYS A 54 -20.32 49.67 -41.62
C LYS A 54 -18.95 50.20 -41.20
N GLN A 55 -18.71 51.50 -41.26
CA GLN A 55 -17.45 52.09 -40.82
C GLN A 55 -17.24 51.92 -39.31
N THR A 56 -18.28 52.14 -38.50
CA THR A 56 -18.21 51.90 -37.05
C THR A 56 -17.94 50.41 -36.74
N MET A 57 -18.55 49.49 -37.49
CA MET A 57 -18.27 48.06 -37.37
C MET A 57 -16.84 47.70 -37.78
N ILE A 58 -16.32 48.29 -38.86
CA ILE A 58 -14.93 48.07 -39.28
C ILE A 58 -13.96 48.56 -38.20
N ALA A 59 -14.22 49.74 -37.62
CA ALA A 59 -13.38 50.28 -36.55
C ALA A 59 -13.35 49.38 -35.31
N SER A 60 -14.51 48.86 -34.88
CA SER A 60 -14.56 47.93 -33.73
C SER A 60 -13.86 46.61 -34.02
N LEU A 61 -13.99 46.05 -35.24
CA LEU A 61 -13.27 44.85 -35.64
C LEU A 61 -11.75 45.07 -35.70
N GLN A 62 -11.31 46.24 -36.15
CA GLN A 62 -9.88 46.61 -36.17
C GLN A 62 -9.32 46.70 -34.75
N GLU A 63 -10.06 47.29 -33.81
CA GLU A 63 -9.65 47.36 -32.40
C GLU A 63 -9.52 45.97 -31.78
N LEU A 64 -10.50 45.09 -32.01
CA LEU A 64 -10.44 43.70 -31.55
C LEU A 64 -9.26 42.93 -32.15
N LEU A 65 -8.94 43.17 -33.43
CA LEU A 65 -7.82 42.52 -34.08
C LEU A 65 -6.48 42.96 -33.48
N VAL A 66 -6.32 44.26 -33.21
CA VAL A 66 -5.13 44.80 -32.54
C VAL A 66 -4.99 44.23 -31.12
N GLU A 67 -6.08 44.12 -30.37
CA GLU A 67 -6.06 43.51 -29.03
C GLU A 67 -5.61 42.04 -29.10
N ARG A 68 -6.09 41.29 -30.10
CA ARG A 68 -5.69 39.89 -30.31
C ARG A 68 -4.22 39.77 -30.68
N ASP A 69 -3.71 40.64 -31.54
CA ASP A 69 -2.29 40.65 -31.91
C ASP A 69 -1.39 40.97 -30.71
N ASN A 70 -1.78 41.94 -29.88
CA ASN A 70 -1.06 42.24 -28.64
C ASN A 70 -1.05 41.04 -27.70
N LYS A 71 -2.20 40.39 -27.50
CA LYS A 71 -2.30 39.20 -26.67
C LYS A 71 -1.46 38.03 -27.18
N LEU A 72 -1.43 37.81 -28.50
CA LEU A 72 -0.58 36.79 -29.11
C LEU A 72 0.90 37.08 -28.86
N ARG A 73 1.30 38.34 -28.98
CA ARG A 73 2.68 38.76 -28.71
C ARG A 73 3.06 38.55 -27.25
N ASP A 74 2.19 38.90 -26.31
CA ASP A 74 2.44 38.69 -24.88
C ASP A 74 2.56 37.21 -24.54
N MET A 75 1.72 36.35 -25.12
CA MET A 75 1.81 34.90 -24.95
C MET A 75 3.11 34.34 -25.54
N GLU A 76 3.58 34.83 -26.68
CA GLU A 76 4.85 34.40 -27.27
C GLU A 76 6.05 34.82 -26.40
N ILE A 77 6.01 36.02 -25.80
CA ILE A 77 7.02 36.46 -24.85
C ILE A 77 7.04 35.56 -23.60
N GLU A 78 5.86 35.25 -23.04
CA GLU A 78 5.77 34.39 -21.85
C GLU A 78 6.23 32.96 -22.17
N ARG A 79 5.89 32.43 -23.34
CA ARG A 79 6.40 31.14 -23.82
C ARG A 79 7.91 31.13 -23.94
N GLN A 80 8.52 32.19 -24.47
CA GLN A 80 9.98 32.31 -24.52
C GLN A 80 10.61 32.40 -23.13
N ARG A 81 9.96 33.09 -22.19
CA ARG A 81 10.40 33.15 -20.79
C ARG A 81 10.36 31.78 -20.13
N GLN A 82 9.28 31.04 -20.33
CA GLN A 82 9.12 29.67 -19.84
C GLN A 82 10.16 28.74 -20.46
N GLY A 83 10.42 28.81 -21.77
CA GLY A 83 11.45 28.00 -22.41
C GLY A 83 12.87 28.25 -21.87
N LYS A 84 13.18 29.49 -21.45
CA LYS A 84 14.46 29.79 -20.77
C LYS A 84 14.54 29.16 -19.38
N VAL A 85 13.44 29.22 -18.63
CA VAL A 85 13.33 28.59 -17.31
C VAL A 85 13.49 27.07 -17.46
N GLU A 86 12.75 26.46 -18.39
CA GLU A 86 12.85 25.04 -18.69
C GLU A 86 14.30 24.63 -19.02
N ALA A 87 14.96 25.33 -19.93
CA ALA A 87 16.36 25.06 -20.27
C ALA A 87 17.35 25.22 -19.10
N GLU A 88 17.04 26.06 -18.11
CA GLU A 88 17.86 26.22 -16.89
C GLU A 88 17.63 25.08 -15.89
N TYR A 89 16.37 24.70 -15.67
CA TYR A 89 16.00 23.73 -14.64
C TYR A 89 16.07 22.28 -15.11
N GLU A 90 15.84 22.00 -16.39
CA GLU A 90 15.93 20.66 -16.99
C GLU A 90 17.25 19.92 -16.68
N PRO A 91 18.45 20.50 -16.91
CA PRO A 91 19.69 19.81 -16.57
C PRO A 91 19.84 19.59 -15.06
N ARG A 92 19.33 20.49 -14.22
CA ARG A 92 19.40 20.34 -12.76
C ARG A 92 18.48 19.23 -12.26
N ILE A 93 17.31 19.07 -12.88
CA ILE A 93 16.40 17.97 -12.61
C ILE A 93 17.05 16.65 -13.02
N ASN A 94 17.63 16.56 -14.22
CA ASN A 94 18.31 15.36 -14.69
C ASN A 94 19.46 14.93 -13.75
N VAL A 95 20.31 15.88 -13.32
CA VAL A 95 21.37 15.59 -12.35
C VAL A 95 20.79 15.11 -11.01
N MET A 96 19.69 15.71 -10.54
CA MET A 96 19.03 15.27 -9.31
C MET A 96 18.49 13.85 -9.47
N GLU A 97 17.81 13.54 -10.58
CA GLU A 97 17.29 12.21 -10.88
C GLU A 97 18.41 11.17 -10.94
N ASP A 98 19.53 11.47 -11.61
CA ASP A 98 20.71 10.59 -11.65
C ASP A 98 21.24 10.32 -10.24
N THR A 99 21.41 11.37 -9.41
CA THR A 99 21.89 11.17 -8.04
C THR A 99 20.92 10.37 -7.18
N MET A 100 19.62 10.55 -7.37
CA MET A 100 18.59 9.78 -6.66
C MET A 100 18.61 8.31 -7.09
N ASN A 101 18.75 8.03 -8.39
CA ASN A 101 18.90 6.67 -8.91
C ASN A 101 20.16 5.98 -8.35
N ASP A 102 21.30 6.68 -8.33
CA ASP A 102 22.54 6.20 -7.72
C ASP A 102 22.38 5.88 -6.23
N GLN A 103 21.62 6.70 -5.48
CA GLN A 103 21.36 6.40 -4.07
C GLN A 103 20.43 5.20 -3.92
N THR A 104 19.37 5.09 -4.70
CA THR A 104 18.46 3.94 -4.70
C THR A 104 19.24 2.65 -4.94
N GLU A 105 20.12 2.62 -5.94
CA GLU A 105 20.94 1.44 -6.21
C GLU A 105 21.88 1.09 -5.04
N LYS A 106 22.46 2.09 -4.36
CA LYS A 106 23.27 1.86 -3.16
C LYS A 106 22.45 1.28 -2.02
N TYR A 107 21.23 1.79 -1.80
CA TYR A 107 20.34 1.27 -0.76
C TYR A 107 19.88 -0.16 -1.06
N ASP A 108 19.59 -0.48 -2.33
CA ASP A 108 19.26 -1.85 -2.73
C ASP A 108 20.42 -2.81 -2.47
N ARG A 109 21.66 -2.40 -2.78
CA ARG A 109 22.87 -3.18 -2.48
C ARG A 109 23.08 -3.36 -0.97
N LEU A 110 22.91 -2.29 -0.18
CA LEU A 110 23.00 -2.38 1.28
C LEU A 110 21.95 -3.33 1.85
N LEU A 111 20.71 -3.26 1.35
CA LEU A 111 19.64 -4.16 1.74
C LEU A 111 20.00 -5.62 1.43
N SER A 112 20.53 -5.90 0.23
CA SER A 112 21.01 -7.24 -0.14
C SER A 112 22.08 -7.75 0.84
N ILE A 113 23.07 -6.91 1.17
CA ILE A 113 24.12 -7.28 2.12
C ILE A 113 23.53 -7.53 3.51
N THR A 114 22.59 -6.71 3.97
CA THR A 114 21.96 -6.93 5.28
C THR A 114 21.14 -8.21 5.31
N GLN A 115 20.46 -8.56 4.23
CA GLN A 115 19.73 -9.81 4.09
C GLN A 115 20.68 -11.02 4.15
N GLU A 116 21.79 -10.96 3.41
CA GLU A 116 22.83 -12.00 3.46
C GLU A 116 23.41 -12.16 4.87
N MET A 117 23.68 -11.05 5.57
CA MET A 117 24.15 -11.07 6.96
C MET A 117 23.11 -11.67 7.92
N GLU A 118 21.82 -11.39 7.73
CA GLU A 118 20.74 -11.99 8.52
C GLU A 118 20.66 -13.51 8.30
N ASP A 119 20.76 -13.96 7.05
CA ASP A 119 20.78 -15.37 6.70
C ASP A 119 21.98 -16.11 7.32
N GLU A 120 23.17 -15.49 7.30
CA GLU A 120 24.38 -16.01 7.96
C GLU A 120 24.21 -16.11 9.49
N LEU A 121 23.63 -15.08 10.12
CA LEU A 121 23.35 -15.09 11.56
C LEU A 121 22.36 -16.19 11.93
N ASP A 122 21.33 -16.41 11.12
CA ASP A 122 20.36 -17.47 11.35
C ASP A 122 20.95 -18.87 11.15
N LEU A 123 21.86 -19.03 10.19
CA LEU A 123 22.65 -20.27 10.07
C LEU A 123 23.53 -20.50 11.30
N ALA A 124 24.23 -19.47 11.77
CA ALA A 124 25.06 -19.55 12.97
C ALA A 124 24.23 -19.90 14.21
N ARG A 125 23.07 -19.27 14.41
CA ARG A 125 22.11 -19.60 15.48
C ARG A 125 21.65 -21.05 15.41
N LYS A 126 21.26 -21.53 14.24
CA LYS A 126 20.87 -22.95 14.03
C LYS A 126 22.00 -23.90 14.40
N SER A 127 23.25 -23.57 14.03
CA SER A 127 24.42 -24.39 14.39
C SER A 127 24.69 -24.44 15.89
N LEU A 128 24.55 -23.29 16.59
CA LEU A 128 24.67 -23.22 18.04
C LEU A 128 23.56 -24.01 18.72
N HIS A 129 22.32 -23.85 18.28
CA HIS A 129 21.20 -24.64 18.80
C HIS A 129 21.41 -26.13 18.61
N ALA A 130 21.91 -26.57 17.45
CA ALA A 130 22.22 -27.98 17.21
C ALA A 130 23.30 -28.50 18.16
N ARG A 131 24.38 -27.72 18.36
CA ARG A 131 25.46 -28.05 19.31
C ARG A 131 24.94 -28.13 20.75
N ASP A 132 24.17 -27.14 21.18
CA ASP A 132 23.66 -27.05 22.54
C ASP A 132 22.62 -28.15 22.80
N SER A 133 21.76 -28.49 21.83
CA SER A 133 20.88 -29.67 21.89
C SER A 133 21.67 -30.96 22.03
N TRP A 134 22.73 -31.15 21.23
CA TRP A 134 23.60 -32.32 21.36
C TRP A 134 24.25 -32.38 22.74
N PHE A 135 24.80 -31.26 23.23
CA PHE A 135 25.43 -31.21 24.56
C PHE A 135 24.44 -31.58 25.66
N ASN A 136 23.24 -31.00 25.65
CA ASN A 136 22.22 -31.30 26.66
C ASN A 136 21.77 -32.77 26.63
N LEU A 137 21.70 -33.39 25.45
CA LEU A 137 21.39 -34.82 25.33
C LEU A 137 22.51 -35.73 25.84
N ASN A 138 23.77 -35.28 25.78
CA ASN A 138 24.94 -36.10 26.11
C ASN A 138 25.59 -35.76 27.46
N VAL A 139 25.20 -34.67 28.13
CA VAL A 139 25.81 -34.26 29.41
C VAL A 139 25.71 -35.34 30.48
N SER A 140 24.54 -35.95 30.66
CA SER A 140 24.32 -36.95 31.71
C SER A 140 25.13 -38.24 31.46
N SER A 141 25.27 -38.65 30.19
CA SER A 141 26.07 -39.81 29.82
C SER A 141 27.56 -39.53 30.03
N LEU A 142 28.04 -38.32 29.69
CA LEU A 142 29.42 -37.91 29.95
C LEU A 142 29.73 -37.81 31.45
N GLU A 143 28.81 -37.28 32.25
CA GLU A 143 28.94 -37.21 33.71
C GLU A 143 29.05 -38.61 34.32
N SER A 144 28.16 -39.53 33.93
CA SER A 144 28.22 -40.92 34.41
C SER A 144 29.53 -41.63 34.05
N ILE A 145 30.03 -41.46 32.81
CA ILE A 145 31.36 -41.96 32.42
C ILE A 145 32.46 -41.35 33.28
N SER A 146 32.37 -40.05 33.57
CA SER A 146 33.37 -39.36 34.39
C SER A 146 33.43 -39.91 35.82
N GLU A 147 32.28 -40.24 36.42
CA GLU A 147 32.21 -40.86 37.75
C GLU A 147 32.82 -42.26 37.73
N VAL A 148 32.49 -43.09 36.73
CA VAL A 148 33.10 -44.42 36.57
C VAL A 148 34.63 -44.34 36.42
N ILE A 149 35.15 -43.35 35.69
CA ILE A 149 36.60 -43.14 35.55
C ILE A 149 37.23 -42.73 36.90
N LYS A 150 36.57 -41.86 37.67
CA LYS A 150 37.05 -41.48 39.01
C LYS A 150 37.06 -42.67 39.96
N GLU A 151 36.03 -43.49 39.93
CA GLU A 151 35.95 -44.74 40.69
C GLU A 151 37.09 -45.67 40.30
N TRP A 152 37.30 -45.92 39.01
CA TRP A 152 38.38 -46.77 38.53
C TRP A 152 39.77 -46.24 38.93
N ARG A 153 40.02 -44.93 38.81
CA ARG A 153 41.28 -44.31 39.28
C ARG A 153 41.46 -44.45 40.79
N SER A 154 40.39 -44.33 41.56
CA SER A 154 40.44 -44.50 43.02
C SER A 154 40.84 -45.93 43.39
N ILE A 155 40.28 -46.92 42.68
CA ILE A 155 40.66 -48.33 42.79
C ILE A 155 42.14 -48.54 42.44
N GLN A 156 42.63 -47.96 41.34
CA GLN A 156 44.06 -48.04 40.95
C GLN A 156 45.00 -47.40 41.99
N ALA A 157 44.55 -46.34 42.66
CA ALA A 157 45.29 -45.67 43.73
C ALA A 157 45.22 -46.41 45.09
N GLY A 158 44.66 -47.63 45.14
CA GLY A 158 44.52 -48.44 46.35
C GLY A 158 43.43 -47.94 47.31
N LYS A 159 42.66 -46.91 46.92
CA LYS A 159 41.47 -46.44 47.64
C LYS A 159 40.27 -47.18 47.09
N PHE A 160 40.11 -48.43 47.54
CA PHE A 160 38.90 -49.18 47.25
C PHE A 160 37.71 -48.47 47.91
N PRO A 161 36.58 -48.32 47.20
CA PRO A 161 35.34 -47.92 47.87
C PRO A 161 35.13 -48.87 49.05
N ALA A 162 34.80 -48.32 50.22
CA ALA A 162 34.47 -49.16 51.37
C ALA A 162 33.40 -50.17 50.93
N ALA A 163 33.49 -51.42 51.40
CA ALA A 163 32.44 -52.41 51.21
C ALA A 163 31.19 -52.04 52.03
N GLY A 164 30.64 -50.86 51.79
CA GLY A 164 29.29 -50.45 52.14
C GLY A 164 28.50 -50.51 50.85
N LYS A 165 27.52 -51.42 50.82
CA LYS A 165 26.51 -51.64 49.78
C LYS A 165 26.81 -50.99 48.43
N ALA A 166 27.10 -51.83 47.44
CA ALA A 166 26.87 -51.48 46.05
C ALA A 166 25.38 -51.07 45.90
N SER A 167 25.10 -49.78 46.07
CA SER A 167 23.91 -49.16 45.53
C SER A 167 24.23 -48.95 44.05
N GLY A 168 24.03 -50.00 43.26
CA GLY A 168 23.61 -49.76 41.89
C GLY A 168 22.33 -48.91 41.93
N PRO A 169 22.03 -48.12 40.89
CA PRO A 169 20.80 -47.34 40.86
C PRO A 169 19.61 -48.31 40.97
N GLY A 170 18.99 -48.35 42.15
CA GLY A 170 18.02 -49.36 42.54
C GLY A 170 18.62 -50.39 43.51
N GLY A 171 18.39 -50.19 44.81
CA GLY A 171 18.64 -51.21 45.82
C GLY A 171 18.10 -52.56 45.36
N GLY A 172 18.86 -53.64 45.60
CA GLY A 172 18.53 -54.94 45.05
C GLY A 172 17.09 -55.35 45.39
N LYS A 173 16.38 -55.95 44.43
CA LYS A 173 14.99 -56.42 44.55
C LYS A 173 14.68 -57.08 45.90
N ALA A 174 15.61 -57.86 46.44
CA ALA A 174 15.49 -58.52 47.74
C ALA A 174 15.40 -57.53 48.93
N GLU A 175 16.21 -56.45 48.93
CA GLU A 175 16.20 -55.45 49.99
C GLU A 175 14.90 -54.63 49.97
N PHE A 176 14.44 -54.24 48.77
CA PHE A 176 13.18 -53.53 48.59
C PHE A 176 11.98 -54.39 49.04
N ILE A 177 11.96 -55.67 48.64
CA ILE A 177 10.91 -56.61 49.06
C ILE A 177 10.93 -56.78 50.58
N GLU A 178 12.10 -56.86 51.21
CA GLU A 178 12.20 -56.99 52.67
C GLU A 178 11.68 -55.74 53.41
N SER A 179 12.00 -54.53 52.92
CA SER A 179 11.52 -53.30 53.56
C SER A 179 10.01 -53.11 53.36
N VAL A 180 9.50 -53.35 52.16
CA VAL A 180 8.09 -53.08 51.81
C VAL A 180 7.16 -54.17 52.34
N SER A 181 7.64 -55.42 52.48
CA SER A 181 6.85 -56.50 53.07
C SER A 181 6.62 -56.38 54.59
N LYS A 182 7.36 -55.48 55.27
CA LYS A 182 7.12 -55.14 56.69
C LYS A 182 5.84 -54.31 56.88
N ILE A 183 5.29 -53.72 55.81
CA ILE A 183 4.03 -52.96 55.86
C ILE A 183 2.86 -53.92 56.00
N LYS A 184 2.01 -53.67 57.00
CA LYS A 184 0.85 -54.51 57.31
C LYS A 184 -0.12 -54.62 56.11
N GLY A 185 -0.16 -55.80 55.50
CA GLY A 185 -1.02 -56.12 54.35
C GLY A 185 -0.32 -56.12 52.99
N LEU A 186 0.99 -55.83 52.95
CA LEU A 186 1.88 -56.10 51.83
C LEU A 186 2.70 -57.34 52.13
N GLY A 187 2.31 -58.47 51.53
CA GLY A 187 3.17 -59.66 51.51
C GLY A 187 4.29 -59.52 50.49
N THR A 188 5.21 -60.49 50.48
CA THR A 188 6.36 -60.56 49.54
C THR A 188 5.94 -60.40 48.08
N ILE A 189 4.85 -61.05 47.66
CA ILE A 189 4.32 -61.00 46.29
C ILE A 189 3.87 -59.58 45.90
N LYS A 190 3.26 -58.84 46.83
CA LYS A 190 2.80 -57.47 46.56
C LYS A 190 3.96 -56.48 46.48
N ALA A 191 4.98 -56.68 47.30
CA ALA A 191 6.21 -55.89 47.22
C ALA A 191 6.99 -56.17 45.93
N GLU A 192 6.99 -57.42 45.47
CA GLU A 192 7.58 -57.81 44.19
C GLU A 192 6.86 -57.17 42.99
N ASN A 193 5.53 -57.17 42.96
CA ASN A 193 4.77 -56.51 41.90
C ASN A 193 5.03 -55.00 41.84
N LEU A 194 5.25 -54.34 42.98
CA LEU A 194 5.62 -52.92 43.03
C LEU A 194 7.01 -52.70 42.42
N TYR A 195 7.97 -53.57 42.75
CA TYR A 195 9.31 -53.50 42.17
C TYR A 195 9.31 -53.70 40.66
N ASP A 196 8.56 -54.71 40.19
CA ASP A 196 8.47 -55.03 38.77
C ASP A 196 7.68 -53.97 37.98
N SER A 197 6.90 -53.13 38.65
CA SER A 197 6.18 -52.00 38.05
C SER A 197 6.98 -50.69 38.00
N GLY A 198 8.24 -50.70 38.44
CA GLY A 198 9.16 -49.58 38.33
C GLY A 198 9.44 -48.83 39.63
N PHE A 199 8.91 -49.28 40.78
CA PHE A 199 9.24 -48.71 42.09
C PHE A 199 10.43 -49.45 42.70
N HIS A 200 11.64 -48.94 42.48
CA HIS A 200 12.85 -49.66 42.86
C HIS A 200 13.38 -49.26 44.25
N THR A 201 12.88 -48.17 44.84
CA THR A 201 13.25 -47.71 46.17
C THR A 201 12.05 -47.31 47.03
N VAL A 202 12.22 -47.29 48.35
CA VAL A 202 11.17 -46.83 49.29
C VAL A 202 10.85 -45.35 49.05
N ASP A 203 11.81 -44.56 48.59
CA ASP A 203 11.62 -43.15 48.27
C ASP A 203 10.78 -42.95 47.01
N ASP A 204 10.91 -43.82 46.00
CA ASP A 204 10.01 -43.82 44.83
C ASP A 204 8.57 -44.07 45.26
N LEU A 205 8.34 -44.97 46.22
CA LEU A 205 7.01 -45.21 46.80
C LEU A 205 6.52 -44.06 47.68
N LYS A 206 7.40 -43.30 48.34
CA LYS A 206 7.02 -42.08 49.10
C LYS A 206 6.58 -40.96 48.19
N ALA A 207 7.20 -40.84 47.01
CA ALA A 207 6.89 -39.84 46.01
C ALA A 207 5.69 -40.22 45.11
N ALA A 208 5.38 -41.51 45.01
CA ALA A 208 4.28 -42.03 44.21
C ALA A 208 2.91 -41.53 44.70
N SER A 209 2.03 -41.19 43.76
CA SER A 209 0.65 -40.85 44.09
C SER A 209 -0.19 -42.11 44.35
N LEU A 210 -1.36 -41.92 44.97
CA LEU A 210 -2.31 -43.01 45.19
C LEU A 210 -2.72 -43.69 43.88
N ASP A 211 -2.79 -42.93 42.78
CA ASP A 211 -3.23 -43.42 41.47
C ASP A 211 -2.14 -44.29 40.82
N ASP A 212 -0.88 -43.88 40.93
CA ASP A 212 0.30 -44.61 40.43
C ASP A 212 0.41 -45.99 41.08
N VAL A 213 0.26 -46.05 42.42
CA VAL A 213 0.32 -47.32 43.17
C VAL A 213 -0.92 -48.17 42.92
N SER A 214 -2.09 -47.57 42.66
CA SER A 214 -3.32 -48.33 42.39
C SER A 214 -3.38 -48.91 40.97
N SER A 215 -2.56 -48.39 40.06
CA SER A 215 -2.41 -48.89 38.68
C SER A 215 -1.55 -50.16 38.60
N VAL A 216 -0.87 -50.51 39.71
CA VAL A 216 -0.05 -51.72 39.81
C VAL A 216 -0.92 -52.97 39.95
N ILE A 217 -0.55 -54.01 39.19
CA ILE A 217 -1.27 -55.28 39.15
C ILE A 217 -1.33 -55.92 40.56
N GLY A 218 -2.55 -56.16 41.04
CA GLY A 218 -2.81 -56.73 42.37
C GLY A 218 -3.06 -55.69 43.47
N PHE A 219 -3.09 -54.40 43.13
CA PHE A 219 -3.50 -53.31 44.02
C PHE A 219 -4.89 -52.78 43.67
N THR A 220 -5.73 -52.62 44.69
CA THR A 220 -6.94 -51.79 44.66
C THR A 220 -6.65 -50.44 45.30
N LYS A 221 -7.52 -49.43 45.08
CA LYS A 221 -7.41 -48.12 45.76
C LYS A 221 -7.25 -48.22 47.28
N LEU A 222 -7.89 -49.23 47.89
CA LEU A 222 -7.83 -49.50 49.33
C LEU A 222 -6.48 -50.08 49.77
N SER A 223 -5.86 -50.95 48.98
CA SER A 223 -4.51 -51.44 49.28
C SER A 223 -3.42 -50.43 48.93
N ALA A 224 -3.60 -49.66 47.85
CA ALA A 224 -2.67 -48.59 47.47
C ALA A 224 -2.63 -47.49 48.55
N SER A 225 -3.79 -47.14 49.11
CA SER A 225 -3.86 -46.19 50.24
C SER A 225 -3.05 -46.70 51.44
N LYS A 226 -3.13 -48.00 51.76
CA LYS A 226 -2.33 -48.61 52.84
C LYS A 226 -0.83 -48.60 52.56
N VAL A 227 -0.41 -48.74 51.29
CA VAL A 227 1.00 -48.61 50.89
C VAL A 227 1.46 -47.18 51.14
N VAL A 228 0.78 -46.19 50.57
CA VAL A 228 1.19 -44.79 50.68
C VAL A 228 1.19 -44.30 52.13
N THR A 229 0.28 -44.79 52.98
CA THR A 229 0.33 -44.49 54.42
C THR A 229 1.43 -45.25 55.14
N GLY A 230 1.58 -46.56 54.89
CA GLY A 230 2.56 -47.40 55.60
C GLY A 230 4.01 -47.14 55.20
N VAL A 231 4.24 -46.65 53.98
CA VAL A 231 5.56 -46.23 53.49
C VAL A 231 6.02 -44.93 54.17
N LYS A 232 5.11 -44.09 54.67
CA LYS A 232 5.49 -42.90 55.47
C LYS A 232 6.03 -43.26 56.85
N ASP A 233 5.67 -44.43 57.37
CA ASP A 233 6.09 -44.93 58.68
C ASP A 233 7.37 -45.79 58.62
N LEU A 234 7.96 -45.96 57.42
CA LEU A 234 9.23 -46.66 57.13
C LEU A 234 10.38 -45.67 56.92
#